data_AF-I4EDU2-F1
#
_entry.id   AF-I4EDU2-F1
#
_cell.length_a   1.000
_cell.length_b   1.000
_cell.length_c   1.000
_cell.angle_alpha   90.00
_cell.angle_beta   90.00
_cell.angle_gamma   90.00
#
_symmetry.space_group_name_H-M   'P 1'
#
loop_
_entity.id
_entity.type
_entity.pdbx_description
1 polymer ?
#
loop_
_entity_poly.entity_id
_entity_poly.type
_entity_poly.pdbx_seq_one_letter_code
_entity_poly.pdbx_strand_id
1 'polypeptide(L)'
;MPLYRDATAREPNITDGLLDLLGGTYGCIVTPEDLIGYIAGMLGHPGYTARFHDELEVPGPRVPLTKDATLFRRAVELGQQVIAWQTYAERFPESIGTQRGLVPRGSAQLKVGIPGDREKYPVNLQRDVRYDENAKELHVGEGVIEHVDPRIWAYEVSGLHVVRSWLGYRMKERTGRKSSPLDDIRPERWTWEMTKELLELLWVLEGVLALEPAQDTLLEEIVAGELFLTEDLPAPTDAERQAPKVEREQQSHFGEAFRV
;
A
#
# COMPACT_ATOMS: atom_id res chain seq x y z
N MET A 1 -4.50 -9.99 -2.67
CA MET A 1 -5.69 -10.71 -3.18
C MET A 1 -6.21 -9.95 -4.38
N PRO A 2 -6.33 -10.55 -5.58
CA PRO A 2 -6.97 -9.88 -6.70
C PRO A 2 -8.47 -9.71 -6.40
N LEU A 3 -9.02 -8.54 -6.67
CA LEU A 3 -10.44 -8.25 -6.43
C LEU A 3 -11.36 -8.92 -7.47
N TYR A 4 -10.87 -9.13 -8.69
CA TYR A 4 -11.61 -9.77 -9.78
C TYR A 4 -10.84 -10.97 -10.32
N ARG A 5 -11.59 -11.90 -10.91
CA ARG A 5 -11.08 -13.14 -11.52
C ARG A 5 -10.70 -12.94 -12.98
N ASP A 6 -11.20 -11.90 -13.62
CA ASP A 6 -11.01 -11.61 -15.04
C ASP A 6 -10.37 -10.22 -15.27
N ALA A 7 -9.75 -10.05 -16.44
CA ALA A 7 -9.09 -8.79 -16.81
C ALA A 7 -10.08 -7.63 -17.05
N THR A 8 -11.35 -7.92 -17.33
CA THR A 8 -12.38 -6.90 -17.58
C THR A 8 -13.09 -6.42 -16.32
N ALA A 9 -12.70 -6.96 -15.15
CA ALA A 9 -13.27 -6.65 -13.84
C ALA A 9 -14.79 -6.85 -13.76
N ARG A 10 -15.27 -7.99 -14.30
CA ARG A 10 -16.70 -8.35 -14.34
C ARG A 10 -17.06 -9.50 -13.40
N GLU A 11 -16.09 -10.31 -13.04
CA GLU A 11 -16.26 -11.46 -12.16
C GLU A 11 -15.53 -11.19 -10.83
N PRO A 12 -16.24 -10.71 -9.78
CA PRO A 12 -15.62 -10.51 -8.48
C PRO A 12 -15.03 -11.81 -7.95
N ASN A 13 -13.83 -11.71 -7.36
CA ASN A 13 -13.19 -12.83 -6.67
C ASN A 13 -13.70 -12.93 -5.23
N ILE A 14 -15.01 -13.03 -5.09
CA ILE A 14 -15.77 -13.04 -3.84
C ILE A 14 -16.75 -14.21 -3.91
N THR A 15 -16.95 -14.91 -2.79
CA THR A 15 -17.91 -16.02 -2.70
C THR A 15 -19.32 -15.56 -3.08
N ASP A 16 -19.97 -16.33 -3.95
CA ASP A 16 -21.33 -16.07 -4.39
C ASP A 16 -22.31 -15.95 -3.20
N GLY A 17 -23.24 -15.01 -3.30
CA GLY A 17 -24.20 -14.68 -2.25
C GLY A 17 -23.67 -13.89 -1.05
N LEU A 18 -22.34 -13.71 -0.90
CA LEU A 18 -21.79 -12.95 0.24
C LEU A 18 -22.22 -11.48 0.20
N LEU A 19 -22.10 -10.83 -0.97
CA LEU A 19 -22.46 -9.41 -1.11
C LEU A 19 -23.96 -9.19 -0.91
N ASP A 20 -24.81 -10.12 -1.35
CA ASP A 20 -26.26 -10.07 -1.15
C ASP A 20 -26.63 -10.23 0.33
N LEU A 21 -25.98 -11.16 1.04
CA LEU A 21 -26.14 -11.34 2.50
C LEU A 21 -25.80 -10.05 3.25
N LEU A 22 -24.66 -9.43 2.92
CA LEU A 22 -24.23 -8.19 3.53
C LEU A 22 -25.19 -7.06 3.19
N GLY A 23 -25.62 -6.95 1.94
CA GLY A 23 -26.59 -5.93 1.53
C GLY A 23 -27.95 -6.07 2.21
N GLY A 24 -28.44 -7.30 2.38
CA GLY A 24 -29.65 -7.58 3.15
C GLY A 24 -29.51 -7.21 4.63
N THR A 25 -28.34 -7.44 5.21
CA THR A 25 -28.06 -7.09 6.62
C THR A 25 -27.96 -5.58 6.83
N TYR A 26 -27.26 -4.87 5.94
CA TYR A 26 -27.01 -3.44 6.09
C TYR A 26 -28.12 -2.55 5.50
N GLY A 27 -29.03 -3.13 4.72
CA GLY A 27 -30.11 -2.38 4.05
C GLY A 27 -29.62 -1.49 2.90
N CYS A 28 -28.47 -1.80 2.32
CA CYS A 28 -27.89 -1.09 1.17
C CYS A 28 -27.23 -2.06 0.19
N ILE A 29 -26.89 -1.61 -1.02
CA ILE A 29 -26.09 -2.42 -1.95
C ILE A 29 -24.64 -2.40 -1.47
N VAL A 30 -24.02 -3.58 -1.34
CA VAL A 30 -22.60 -3.74 -1.01
C VAL A 30 -21.85 -4.15 -2.27
N THR A 31 -20.84 -3.38 -2.65
CA THR A 31 -20.01 -3.63 -3.84
C THR A 31 -18.73 -4.39 -3.50
N PRO A 32 -18.05 -5.01 -4.50
CA PRO A 32 -16.70 -5.54 -4.31
C PRO A 32 -15.71 -4.49 -3.77
N GLU A 33 -15.84 -3.24 -4.23
CA GLU A 33 -15.05 -2.10 -3.80
C GLU A 33 -15.29 -1.72 -2.33
N ASP A 34 -16.54 -1.85 -1.86
CA ASP A 34 -16.84 -1.69 -0.44
C ASP A 34 -16.17 -2.80 0.37
N LEU A 35 -16.26 -4.05 -0.08
CA LEU A 35 -15.66 -5.17 0.65
C LEU A 35 -14.13 -5.06 0.75
N ILE A 36 -13.43 -4.69 -0.33
CA ILE A 36 -11.98 -4.48 -0.27
C ILE A 36 -11.63 -3.26 0.59
N GLY A 37 -12.46 -2.22 0.57
CA GLY A 37 -12.36 -1.08 1.48
C GLY A 37 -12.45 -1.55 2.93
N TYR A 38 -13.49 -2.30 3.29
CA TYR A 38 -13.65 -2.87 4.62
C TYR A 38 -12.41 -3.67 5.06
N ILE A 39 -11.93 -4.58 4.21
CA ILE A 39 -10.75 -5.41 4.49
C ILE A 39 -9.50 -4.54 4.71
N ALA A 40 -9.26 -3.55 3.86
CA ALA A 40 -8.12 -2.65 4.01
C ALA A 40 -8.21 -1.78 5.27
N GLY A 41 -9.42 -1.34 5.64
CA GLY A 41 -9.67 -0.59 6.87
C GLY A 41 -9.32 -1.41 8.11
N MET A 42 -9.63 -2.71 8.11
CA MET A 42 -9.37 -3.63 9.22
C MET A 42 -7.93 -4.12 9.30
N LEU A 43 -7.29 -4.42 8.16
CA LEU A 43 -5.97 -5.08 8.13
C LEU A 43 -4.82 -4.10 7.90
N GLY A 44 -5.10 -2.89 7.44
CA GLY A 44 -4.10 -1.93 6.95
C GLY A 44 -3.37 -1.12 8.02
N HIS A 45 -3.43 -1.52 9.30
CA HIS A 45 -2.85 -0.77 10.42
C HIS A 45 -2.21 -1.70 11.47
N PRO A 46 -1.21 -1.23 12.24
CA PRO A 46 -0.47 -2.07 13.18
C PRO A 46 -1.31 -2.59 14.36
N GLY A 47 -2.41 -1.93 14.70
CA GLY A 47 -3.32 -2.34 15.78
C GLY A 47 -3.91 -3.74 15.58
N TYR A 48 -4.24 -4.11 14.33
CA TYR A 48 -4.72 -5.46 14.02
C TYR A 48 -3.68 -6.53 14.32
N THR A 49 -2.43 -6.34 13.86
CA THR A 49 -1.34 -7.29 14.11
C THR A 49 -0.98 -7.38 15.59
N ALA A 50 -1.00 -6.25 16.30
CA ALA A 50 -0.75 -6.23 17.74
C ALA A 50 -1.84 -7.00 18.51
N ARG A 51 -3.10 -6.90 18.08
CA ARG A 51 -4.24 -7.58 18.72
C ARG A 51 -4.27 -9.09 18.46
N PHE A 52 -4.00 -9.51 17.23
CA PHE A 52 -4.15 -10.91 16.79
C PHE A 52 -2.80 -11.60 16.52
N HIS A 53 -1.75 -11.19 17.24
CA HIS A 53 -0.39 -11.68 17.04
C HIS A 53 -0.30 -13.21 17.02
N ASP A 54 -0.93 -13.87 17.99
CA ASP A 54 -0.85 -15.33 18.16
C ASP A 54 -1.66 -16.07 17.09
N GLU A 55 -2.79 -15.52 16.67
CA GLU A 55 -3.67 -16.11 15.67
C GLU A 55 -3.17 -15.94 14.22
N LEU A 56 -2.16 -15.10 14.00
CA LEU A 56 -1.61 -14.83 12.66
C LEU A 56 -0.64 -15.90 12.15
N GLU A 57 -0.14 -16.80 13.00
CA GLU A 57 0.87 -17.79 12.61
C GLU A 57 0.35 -18.79 11.55
N VAL A 58 -0.85 -19.38 11.74
CA VAL A 58 -1.54 -20.28 10.78
C VAL A 58 -3.04 -20.33 11.13
N PRO A 59 -4.01 -20.14 10.21
CA PRO A 59 -3.92 -20.16 8.74
C PRO A 59 -3.84 -18.79 8.04
N GLY A 60 -3.39 -17.73 8.74
CA GLY A 60 -3.30 -16.37 8.22
C GLY A 60 -4.42 -15.44 8.72
N PRO A 61 -4.45 -14.17 8.28
CA PRO A 61 -5.36 -13.16 8.83
C PRO A 61 -6.83 -13.51 8.57
N ARG A 62 -7.69 -13.23 9.57
CA ARG A 62 -9.15 -13.34 9.47
C ARG A 62 -9.75 -11.99 9.75
N VAL A 63 -10.68 -11.54 8.91
CA VAL A 63 -11.31 -10.23 9.07
C VAL A 63 -12.55 -10.37 9.96
N PRO A 64 -12.61 -9.75 11.15
CA PRO A 64 -13.84 -9.65 11.91
C PRO A 64 -14.86 -8.86 11.07
N LEU A 65 -16.02 -9.46 10.78
CA LEU A 65 -17.04 -8.84 9.95
C LEU A 65 -18.23 -8.45 10.84
N THR A 66 -18.43 -7.15 11.02
CA THR A 66 -19.50 -6.59 11.87
C THR A 66 -20.89 -6.78 11.25
N LYS A 67 -21.92 -6.98 12.07
CA LYS A 67 -23.33 -6.87 11.63
C LYS A 67 -23.87 -5.44 11.70
N ASP A 68 -23.12 -4.51 12.28
CA ASP A 68 -23.49 -3.09 12.36
C ASP A 68 -23.15 -2.35 11.05
N ALA A 69 -24.19 -1.88 10.36
CA ALA A 69 -24.06 -1.15 9.09
C ALA A 69 -23.26 0.16 9.20
N THR A 70 -23.32 0.84 10.34
CA THR A 70 -22.58 2.09 10.58
C THR A 70 -21.09 1.81 10.75
N LEU A 71 -20.73 0.78 11.50
CA LEU A 71 -19.34 0.36 11.65
C LEU A 71 -18.78 -0.18 10.34
N PHE A 72 -19.58 -0.94 9.58
CA PHE A 72 -19.19 -1.41 8.25
C PHE A 72 -18.83 -0.23 7.34
N ARG A 73 -19.73 0.75 7.18
CA ARG A 73 -19.49 1.91 6.32
C ARG A 73 -18.27 2.73 6.75
N ARG A 74 -18.07 2.93 8.06
CA ARG A 74 -16.87 3.62 8.57
C ARG A 74 -15.58 2.89 8.21
N ALA A 75 -15.57 1.56 8.27
CA ALA A 75 -14.41 0.75 7.89
C ALA A 75 -14.16 0.81 6.38
N VAL A 76 -15.21 0.80 5.56
CA VAL A 76 -15.12 1.03 4.12
C VAL A 76 -14.48 2.38 3.80
N GLU A 77 -14.98 3.45 4.41
CA GLU A 77 -14.50 4.83 4.19
C GLU A 77 -13.01 4.99 4.57
N LEU A 78 -12.58 4.41 5.71
CA LEU A 78 -11.18 4.42 6.11
C LEU A 78 -10.31 3.57 5.19
N GLY A 79 -10.75 2.37 4.84
CA GLY A 79 -9.94 1.50 4.00
C GLY A 79 -9.83 1.95 2.54
N GLN A 80 -10.83 2.63 2.00
CA GLN A 80 -10.71 3.30 0.71
C GLN A 80 -9.63 4.39 0.75
N GLN A 81 -9.51 5.14 1.86
CA GLN A 81 -8.40 6.09 2.05
C GLN A 81 -7.04 5.41 2.13
N VAL A 82 -6.95 4.28 2.85
CA VAL A 82 -5.72 3.47 2.91
C VAL A 82 -5.30 3.03 1.50
N ILE A 83 -6.24 2.48 0.72
CA ILE A 83 -5.99 2.05 -0.66
C ILE A 83 -5.59 3.25 -1.52
N ALA A 84 -6.24 4.40 -1.36
CA ALA A 84 -5.92 5.60 -2.11
C ALA A 84 -4.48 6.04 -1.86
N TRP A 85 -4.04 6.13 -0.61
CA TRP A 85 -2.65 6.47 -0.28
C TRP A 85 -1.66 5.44 -0.83
N GLN A 86 -1.90 4.14 -0.58
CA GLN A 86 -0.97 3.08 -0.98
C GLN A 86 -0.90 2.87 -2.51
N THR A 87 -1.88 3.36 -3.25
CA THR A 87 -1.89 3.33 -4.72
C THR A 87 -1.53 4.68 -5.34
N TYR A 88 -0.97 5.62 -4.59
CA TYR A 88 -0.62 6.97 -5.09
C TYR A 88 -1.82 7.67 -5.76
N ALA A 89 -2.99 7.54 -5.15
CA ALA A 89 -4.28 8.04 -5.62
C ALA A 89 -4.78 7.44 -6.95
N GLU A 90 -4.24 6.30 -7.40
CA GLU A 90 -4.76 5.60 -8.59
C GLU A 90 -6.13 4.93 -8.34
N ARG A 91 -6.48 4.68 -7.08
CA ARG A 91 -7.78 4.13 -6.67
C ARG A 91 -8.37 4.98 -5.56
N PHE A 92 -9.68 5.20 -5.60
CA PHE A 92 -10.42 6.03 -4.63
C PHE A 92 -9.83 7.42 -4.33
N PRO A 93 -9.31 8.19 -5.32
CA PRO A 93 -8.69 9.49 -5.05
C PRO A 93 -9.62 10.48 -4.33
N GLU A 94 -10.93 10.41 -4.59
CA GLU A 94 -11.95 11.22 -3.94
C GLU A 94 -12.01 11.00 -2.42
N SER A 95 -11.65 9.81 -1.92
CA SER A 95 -11.65 9.48 -0.49
C SER A 95 -10.61 10.30 0.30
N ILE A 96 -9.54 10.73 -0.37
CA ILE A 96 -8.49 11.59 0.19
C ILE A 96 -8.51 13.00 -0.41
N GLY A 97 -9.62 13.39 -1.06
CA GLY A 97 -9.86 14.74 -1.55
C GLY A 97 -9.00 15.14 -2.75
N THR A 98 -8.62 14.21 -3.63
CA THR A 98 -7.75 14.47 -4.79
C THR A 98 -8.29 13.89 -6.10
N GLN A 99 -7.49 13.99 -7.17
CA GLN A 99 -7.74 13.40 -8.48
C GLN A 99 -6.86 12.17 -8.72
N ARG A 100 -7.26 11.33 -9.68
CA ARG A 100 -6.52 10.10 -10.03
C ARG A 100 -5.05 10.40 -10.31
N GLY A 101 -4.17 9.66 -9.62
CA GLY A 101 -2.71 9.74 -9.79
C GLY A 101 -2.07 11.01 -9.22
N LEU A 102 -2.84 11.85 -8.52
CA LEU A 102 -2.33 13.07 -7.88
C LEU A 102 -2.28 12.88 -6.36
N VAL A 103 -1.10 12.55 -5.83
CA VAL A 103 -0.90 12.43 -4.37
C VAL A 103 -1.08 13.80 -3.71
N PRO A 104 -1.95 13.94 -2.68
CA PRO A 104 -2.04 15.17 -1.91
C PRO A 104 -0.70 15.49 -1.24
N ARG A 105 -0.34 16.77 -1.21
CA ARG A 105 0.90 17.19 -0.54
C ARG A 105 0.76 17.06 0.97
N GLY A 106 1.76 16.46 1.60
CA GLY A 106 1.92 16.42 3.05
C GLY A 106 2.87 17.52 3.56
N SER A 107 3.36 17.32 4.78
CA SER A 107 4.20 18.26 5.50
C SER A 107 5.64 18.27 5.00
N ALA A 108 6.17 17.12 4.56
CA ALA A 108 7.55 16.97 4.12
C ALA A 108 7.88 17.89 2.93
N GLN A 109 8.97 18.67 3.04
CA GLN A 109 9.33 19.69 2.04
C GLN A 109 10.84 19.72 1.78
N LEU A 110 11.21 20.04 0.54
CA LEU A 110 12.61 20.17 0.15
C LEU A 110 13.18 21.48 0.67
N LYS A 111 14.05 21.41 1.67
CA LYS A 111 14.78 22.55 2.23
C LYS A 111 16.04 22.86 1.43
N VAL A 112 16.78 21.81 1.07
CA VAL A 112 17.97 21.89 0.20
C VAL A 112 17.84 20.82 -0.87
N GLY A 113 17.99 21.21 -2.15
CA GLY A 113 17.91 20.30 -3.27
C GLY A 113 19.00 19.22 -3.24
N ILE A 114 18.63 17.97 -3.50
CA ILE A 114 19.60 16.89 -3.72
C ILE A 114 20.30 17.17 -5.07
N PRO A 115 21.64 17.31 -5.11
CA PRO A 115 22.33 17.68 -6.33
C PRO A 115 22.16 16.64 -7.46
N GLY A 116 21.95 17.13 -8.68
CA GLY A 116 21.84 16.30 -9.87
C GLY A 116 23.17 16.04 -10.59
N ASP A 117 24.28 16.57 -10.09
CA ASP A 117 25.60 16.35 -10.68
C ASP A 117 26.08 14.91 -10.44
N ARG A 118 26.74 14.30 -11.44
CA ARG A 118 27.20 12.90 -11.37
C ARG A 118 28.21 12.68 -10.26
N GLU A 119 29.04 13.68 -9.98
CA GLU A 119 30.10 13.67 -8.97
C GLU A 119 29.53 13.72 -7.55
N LYS A 120 28.31 14.24 -7.39
CA LYS A 120 27.60 14.39 -6.11
C LYS A 120 26.49 13.36 -5.92
N TYR A 121 26.39 12.38 -6.81
CA TYR A 121 25.38 11.34 -6.73
C TYR A 121 25.57 10.52 -5.44
N PRO A 122 24.56 10.42 -4.55
CA PRO A 122 24.67 9.67 -3.30
C PRO A 122 25.15 8.23 -3.52
N VAL A 123 26.17 7.84 -2.76
CA VAL A 123 26.92 6.61 -2.96
C VAL A 123 26.20 5.44 -2.30
N ASN A 124 25.95 5.50 -1.00
CA ASN A 124 25.23 4.46 -0.27
C ASN A 124 24.52 5.01 0.97
N LEU A 125 23.64 4.19 1.55
CA LEU A 125 22.84 4.57 2.72
C LEU A 125 23.69 4.97 3.94
N GLN A 126 24.76 4.23 4.21
CA GLN A 126 25.56 4.42 5.42
C GLN A 126 26.33 5.74 5.41
N ARG A 127 26.79 6.17 4.22
CA ARG A 127 27.58 7.38 4.04
C ARG A 127 26.72 8.62 3.84
N ASP A 128 25.72 8.51 2.97
CA ASP A 128 25.05 9.68 2.39
C ASP A 128 23.59 9.82 2.84
N VAL A 129 23.07 8.94 3.70
CA VAL A 129 21.73 9.10 4.27
C VAL A 129 21.82 9.22 5.79
N ARG A 130 21.27 10.30 6.32
CA ARG A 130 21.14 10.54 7.77
C ARG A 130 19.74 11.06 8.05
N TYR A 131 19.13 10.58 9.13
CA TYR A 131 17.92 11.18 9.67
C TYR A 131 18.26 11.87 10.99
N ASP A 132 17.85 13.13 11.11
CA ASP A 132 17.95 13.93 12.32
C ASP A 132 16.57 14.01 12.99
N GLU A 133 16.39 13.25 14.06
CA GLU A 133 15.09 13.15 14.75
C GLU A 133 14.71 14.45 15.46
N ASN A 134 15.68 15.21 15.97
CA ASN A 134 15.43 16.48 16.65
C ASN A 134 14.98 17.56 15.68
N ALA A 135 15.64 17.64 14.52
CA ALA A 135 15.29 18.59 13.47
C ALA A 135 14.12 18.11 12.59
N LYS A 136 13.78 16.80 12.66
CA LYS A 136 12.85 16.12 11.74
C LYS A 136 13.30 16.28 10.28
N GLU A 137 14.59 16.08 10.04
CA GLU A 137 15.24 16.26 8.74
C GLU A 137 15.80 14.95 8.19
N LEU A 138 15.45 14.64 6.94
CA LEU A 138 16.06 13.58 6.15
C LEU A 138 17.14 14.20 5.25
N HIS A 139 18.39 13.82 5.48
CA HIS A 139 19.53 14.20 4.67
C HIS A 139 19.83 13.10 3.64
N VAL A 140 20.00 13.49 2.37
CA VAL A 140 20.38 12.61 1.26
C VAL A 140 21.49 13.31 0.45
N GLY A 141 22.73 12.85 0.62
CA GLY A 141 23.91 13.55 0.14
C GLY A 141 23.99 14.96 0.73
N GLU A 142 24.06 15.97 -0.15
CA GLU A 142 24.01 17.38 0.23
C GLU A 142 22.58 17.94 0.35
N GLY A 143 21.55 17.15 0.02
CA GLY A 143 20.15 17.57 0.09
C GLY A 143 19.52 17.35 1.45
N VAL A 144 18.46 18.11 1.73
CA VAL A 144 17.72 18.08 3.00
C VAL A 144 16.23 18.20 2.73
N ILE A 145 15.46 17.25 3.26
CA ILE A 145 14.00 17.29 3.34
C ILE A 145 13.62 17.50 4.81
N GLU A 146 12.87 18.56 5.10
CA GLU A 146 12.41 18.90 6.45
C GLU A 146 10.96 18.45 6.69
N HIS A 147 10.54 18.50 7.96
CA HIS A 147 9.20 18.08 8.41
C HIS A 147 8.89 16.60 8.19
N VAL A 148 9.91 15.74 8.25
CA VAL A 148 9.75 14.28 8.15
C VAL A 148 9.52 13.71 9.55
N ASP A 149 8.29 13.30 9.87
CA ASP A 149 7.95 12.68 11.16
C ASP A 149 8.83 11.43 11.41
N PRO A 150 9.36 11.21 12.64
CA PRO A 150 10.17 10.04 12.96
C PRO A 150 9.50 8.71 12.64
N ARG A 151 8.17 8.64 12.73
CA ARG A 151 7.38 7.45 12.38
C ARG A 151 7.44 7.15 10.88
N ILE A 152 7.54 8.16 10.01
CA ILE A 152 7.72 7.97 8.56
C ILE A 152 9.09 7.34 8.29
N TRP A 153 10.14 7.83 8.95
CA TRP A 153 11.49 7.28 8.80
C TRP A 153 11.61 5.85 9.34
N ALA A 154 10.93 5.56 10.44
CA ALA A 154 10.89 4.24 11.07
C ALA A 154 9.95 3.26 10.37
N TYR A 155 9.05 3.72 9.50
CA TYR A 155 7.97 2.92 8.92
C TYR A 155 8.48 1.64 8.27
N GLU A 156 7.90 0.52 8.70
CA GLU A 156 8.35 -0.82 8.39
C GLU A 156 7.18 -1.72 7.99
N VAL A 157 7.38 -2.54 6.95
CA VAL A 157 6.45 -3.61 6.58
C VAL A 157 7.23 -4.91 6.52
N SER A 158 6.94 -5.84 7.44
CA SER A 158 7.55 -7.17 7.49
C SER A 158 9.09 -7.15 7.50
N GLY A 159 9.73 -6.33 8.34
CA GLY A 159 11.19 -6.18 8.40
C GLY A 159 11.77 -5.19 7.40
N LEU A 160 10.97 -4.70 6.43
CA LEU A 160 11.43 -3.78 5.40
C LEU A 160 11.16 -2.32 5.80
N HIS A 161 12.20 -1.59 6.18
CA HIS A 161 12.10 -0.14 6.36
C HIS A 161 11.87 0.55 5.01
N VAL A 162 10.69 1.11 4.80
CA VAL A 162 10.20 1.51 3.47
C VAL A 162 11.05 2.64 2.87
N VAL A 163 11.23 3.75 3.61
CA VAL A 163 12.01 4.91 3.13
C VAL A 163 13.48 4.53 2.88
N ARG A 164 14.09 3.80 3.82
CA ARG A 164 15.49 3.34 3.70
C ARG A 164 15.68 2.43 2.50
N SER A 165 14.76 1.50 2.27
CA SER A 165 14.82 0.56 1.14
C SER A 165 14.63 1.29 -0.18
N TRP A 166 13.66 2.19 -0.27
CA TRP A 166 13.42 3.01 -1.46
C TRP A 166 14.67 3.82 -1.85
N LEU A 167 15.31 4.46 -0.87
CA LEU A 167 16.57 5.18 -1.04
C LEU A 167 17.68 4.22 -1.47
N GLY A 168 17.86 3.12 -0.74
CA GLY A 168 18.94 2.17 -0.97
C GLY A 168 18.94 1.54 -2.37
N TYR A 169 17.78 1.37 -2.99
CA TYR A 169 17.68 0.88 -4.37
C TYR A 169 18.07 1.92 -5.43
N ARG A 170 18.05 3.21 -5.07
CA ARG A 170 18.33 4.37 -5.93
C ARG A 170 19.68 5.05 -5.64
N MET A 171 20.51 4.46 -4.77
CA MET A 171 21.90 4.90 -4.57
C MET A 171 22.81 4.38 -5.69
N LYS A 172 23.97 5.04 -5.88
CA LYS A 172 25.00 4.59 -6.83
C LYS A 172 25.48 3.17 -6.54
N GLU A 173 25.81 2.90 -5.28
CA GLU A 173 26.06 1.56 -4.74
C GLU A 173 24.78 1.08 -4.07
N ARG A 174 24.03 0.28 -4.83
CA ARG A 174 22.71 -0.17 -4.38
C ARG A 174 22.75 -1.24 -3.30
N THR A 175 21.66 -1.32 -2.56
CA THR A 175 21.40 -2.44 -1.64
C THR A 175 20.72 -3.63 -2.36
N GLY A 176 20.93 -4.84 -1.84
CA GLY A 176 20.35 -6.07 -2.37
C GLY A 176 21.26 -6.87 -3.32
N ARG A 177 20.78 -8.03 -3.78
CA ARG A 177 21.57 -8.99 -4.58
C ARG A 177 21.60 -8.64 -6.07
N LYS A 178 22.76 -8.78 -6.70
CA LYS A 178 22.94 -8.77 -8.16
C LYS A 178 22.52 -10.11 -8.75
N SER A 179 21.51 -10.08 -9.62
CA SER A 179 20.94 -11.26 -10.27
C SER A 179 21.29 -11.32 -11.76
N SER A 180 21.52 -10.18 -12.41
CA SER A 180 21.87 -10.14 -13.84
C SER A 180 22.67 -8.89 -14.24
N PRO A 181 23.30 -8.85 -15.43
CA PRO A 181 23.92 -7.64 -15.98
C PRO A 181 22.95 -6.48 -16.23
N LEU A 182 21.64 -6.76 -16.37
CA LEU A 182 20.63 -5.68 -16.49
C LEU A 182 20.56 -4.83 -15.22
N ASP A 183 20.95 -5.40 -14.06
CA ASP A 183 21.05 -4.65 -12.82
C ASP A 183 22.10 -3.54 -12.87
N ASP A 184 23.02 -3.53 -13.84
CA ASP A 184 24.02 -2.48 -14.00
C ASP A 184 23.49 -1.29 -14.82
N ILE A 185 22.36 -1.44 -15.52
CA ILE A 185 21.71 -0.36 -16.24
C ILE A 185 20.95 0.50 -15.22
N ARG A 186 21.55 1.62 -14.82
CA ARG A 186 21.06 2.48 -13.74
C ARG A 186 21.18 3.96 -14.06
N PRO A 187 20.41 4.80 -13.35
CA PRO A 187 20.65 6.23 -13.32
C PRO A 187 22.10 6.52 -12.88
N GLU A 188 22.77 7.40 -13.62
CA GLU A 188 24.14 7.81 -13.33
C GLU A 188 24.23 9.04 -12.42
N ARG A 189 23.08 9.61 -12.07
CA ARG A 189 22.90 10.81 -11.25
C ARG A 189 21.54 10.77 -10.56
N TRP A 190 21.40 11.59 -9.52
CA TRP A 190 20.10 11.86 -8.91
C TRP A 190 19.25 12.73 -9.84
N THR A 191 18.02 12.33 -10.12
CA THR A 191 17.13 13.12 -11.00
C THR A 191 16.09 13.89 -10.20
N TRP A 192 15.47 14.89 -10.81
CA TRP A 192 14.36 15.60 -10.18
C TRP A 192 13.16 14.67 -9.94
N GLU A 193 12.93 13.72 -10.85
CA GLU A 193 11.89 12.71 -10.71
C GLU A 193 12.09 11.87 -9.44
N MET A 194 13.33 11.52 -9.09
CA MET A 194 13.61 10.84 -7.82
C MET A 194 13.28 11.72 -6.60
N THR A 195 13.61 13.01 -6.63
CA THR A 195 13.22 13.93 -5.54
C THR A 195 11.70 13.99 -5.41
N LYS A 196 10.99 14.09 -6.53
CA LYS A 196 9.52 14.10 -6.56
C LYS A 196 8.94 12.81 -6.00
N GLU A 197 9.40 11.65 -6.48
CA GLU A 197 8.95 10.34 -6.01
C GLU A 197 9.23 10.13 -4.51
N LEU A 198 10.37 10.62 -4.02
CA LEU A 198 10.71 10.58 -2.59
C LEU A 198 9.73 11.42 -1.77
N LEU A 199 9.43 12.65 -2.19
CA LEU A 199 8.43 13.48 -1.52
C LEU A 199 7.04 12.83 -1.53
N GLU A 200 6.61 12.27 -2.67
CA GLU A 200 5.34 11.55 -2.78
C GLU A 200 5.30 10.33 -1.85
N LEU A 201 6.38 9.55 -1.76
CA LEU A 201 6.48 8.45 -0.79
C LEU A 201 6.30 8.95 0.66
N LEU A 202 6.97 10.05 1.03
CA LEU A 202 6.85 10.61 2.38
C LEU A 202 5.42 11.07 2.67
N TRP A 203 4.76 11.73 1.72
CA TRP A 203 3.36 12.17 1.87
C TRP A 203 2.38 11.00 1.92
N VAL A 204 2.62 9.93 1.15
CA VAL A 204 1.82 8.69 1.23
C VAL A 204 1.93 8.08 2.63
N LEU A 205 3.14 7.96 3.17
CA LEU A 205 3.34 7.40 4.51
C LEU A 205 2.74 8.30 5.60
N GLU A 206 2.85 9.63 5.44
CA GLU A 206 2.17 10.59 6.33
C GLU A 206 0.65 10.37 6.33
N GLY A 207 0.05 10.21 5.14
CA GLY A 207 -1.37 9.94 4.97
C GLY A 207 -1.81 8.62 5.60
N VAL A 208 -1.06 7.54 5.41
CA VAL A 208 -1.34 6.23 6.03
C VAL A 208 -1.24 6.31 7.56
N LEU A 209 -0.17 6.90 8.09
CA LEU A 209 0.03 7.06 9.55
C LEU A 209 -1.06 7.91 10.20
N ALA A 210 -1.65 8.86 9.48
CA ALA A 210 -2.74 9.69 9.98
C ALA A 210 -4.05 8.90 10.19
N LEU A 211 -4.23 7.76 9.48
CA LEU A 211 -5.43 6.93 9.59
C LEU A 211 -5.37 5.93 10.75
N GLU A 212 -4.17 5.53 11.18
CA GLU A 212 -3.97 4.44 12.14
C GLU A 212 -4.78 4.60 13.45
N PRO A 213 -4.85 5.78 14.11
CA PRO A 213 -5.61 5.91 15.35
C PRO A 213 -7.11 5.65 15.15
N ALA A 214 -7.67 6.10 14.03
CA ALA A 214 -9.09 5.89 13.70
C ALA A 214 -9.38 4.43 13.37
N GLN A 215 -8.46 3.76 12.67
CA GLN A 215 -8.56 2.33 12.39
C GLN A 215 -8.48 1.49 13.68
N ASP A 216 -7.57 1.86 14.60
CA ASP A 216 -7.41 1.18 15.89
C ASP A 216 -8.68 1.26 16.74
N THR A 217 -9.24 2.47 16.86
CA THR A 217 -10.51 2.69 17.57
C THR A 217 -11.64 1.89 16.93
N LEU A 218 -11.72 1.89 15.60
CA LEU A 218 -12.77 1.19 14.88
C LEU A 218 -12.65 -0.34 14.99
N LEU A 219 -11.42 -0.87 15.02
CA LEU A 219 -11.17 -2.28 15.26
C LEU A 219 -11.70 -2.69 16.65
N GLU A 220 -11.46 -1.90 17.68
CA GLU A 220 -11.97 -2.15 19.03
C GLU A 220 -13.52 -2.16 19.05
N GLU A 221 -14.15 -1.16 18.43
CA GLU A 221 -15.61 -1.07 18.33
C GLU A 221 -16.22 -2.27 17.60
N ILE A 222 -15.62 -2.68 16.48
CA ILE A 222 -16.08 -3.83 15.68
C ILE A 222 -15.95 -5.13 16.47
N VAL A 223 -14.81 -5.38 17.10
CA VAL A 223 -14.58 -6.62 17.84
C VAL A 223 -15.44 -6.71 19.10
N ALA A 224 -15.82 -5.58 19.70
CA ALA A 224 -16.74 -5.54 20.82
C ALA A 224 -18.23 -5.69 20.42
N GLY A 225 -18.55 -5.49 19.14
CA GLY A 225 -19.90 -5.56 18.59
C GLY A 225 -20.35 -6.96 18.18
N GLU A 226 -21.54 -7.04 17.59
CA GLU A 226 -22.03 -8.30 17.00
C GLU A 226 -21.32 -8.56 15.67
N LEU A 227 -20.72 -9.74 15.55
CA LEU A 227 -20.00 -10.19 14.35
C LEU A 227 -20.78 -11.28 13.63
N PHE A 228 -20.60 -11.39 12.32
CA PHE A 228 -20.97 -12.58 11.57
C PHE A 228 -20.15 -13.78 12.04
N LEU A 229 -20.83 -14.89 12.28
CA LEU A 229 -20.21 -16.17 12.58
C LEU A 229 -20.01 -16.98 11.29
N THR A 230 -19.23 -18.05 11.36
CA THR A 230 -18.93 -18.86 10.17
C THR A 230 -20.19 -19.49 9.59
N GLU A 231 -21.13 -19.89 10.44
CA GLU A 231 -22.44 -20.42 10.06
C GLU A 231 -23.36 -19.40 9.38
N ASP A 232 -23.12 -18.09 9.56
CA ASP A 232 -23.91 -17.04 8.91
C ASP A 232 -23.47 -16.83 7.45
N LEU A 233 -22.24 -17.24 7.09
CA LEU A 233 -21.61 -16.92 5.82
C LEU A 233 -21.78 -18.03 4.77
N PRO A 234 -21.93 -17.69 3.48
CA PRO A 234 -21.91 -18.68 2.42
C PRO A 234 -20.53 -19.35 2.32
N ALA A 235 -20.53 -20.62 1.94
CA ALA A 235 -19.31 -21.38 1.72
C ALA A 235 -18.92 -21.34 0.23
N PRO A 236 -17.64 -21.07 -0.11
CA PRO A 236 -17.20 -21.12 -1.50
C PRO A 236 -17.22 -22.54 -2.03
N THR A 237 -17.74 -22.68 -3.24
CA THR A 237 -17.69 -23.89 -4.06
C THR A 237 -16.26 -24.28 -4.43
N ASP A 238 -16.05 -25.53 -4.83
CA ASP A 238 -14.73 -26.00 -5.28
C ASP A 238 -14.20 -25.22 -6.49
N ALA A 239 -15.09 -24.71 -7.35
CA ALA A 239 -14.72 -23.89 -8.50
C ALA A 239 -14.21 -22.51 -8.08
N GLU A 240 -14.85 -21.87 -7.11
CA GLU A 240 -14.44 -20.55 -6.58
C GLU A 240 -13.10 -20.61 -5.85
N ARG A 241 -12.80 -21.75 -5.18
CA ARG A 241 -11.51 -22.00 -4.53
C ARG A 241 -10.35 -22.13 -5.51
N GLN A 242 -10.61 -22.45 -6.77
CA GLN A 242 -9.56 -22.56 -7.78
C GLN A 242 -9.14 -21.18 -8.28
N ALA A 243 -7.84 -21.05 -8.60
CA ALA A 243 -7.31 -19.85 -9.23
C ALA A 243 -8.02 -19.60 -10.59
N PRO A 244 -8.22 -18.33 -10.98
CA PRO A 244 -8.80 -18.00 -12.28
C PRO A 244 -7.99 -18.61 -13.43
N LYS A 245 -8.67 -19.13 -14.45
CA LYS A 245 -8.02 -19.64 -15.66
C LYS A 245 -7.67 -18.44 -16.55
N VAL A 246 -6.40 -18.08 -16.58
CA VAL A 246 -5.90 -17.07 -17.53
C VAL A 246 -5.73 -17.77 -18.89
N GLU A 247 -6.54 -17.41 -19.88
CA GLU A 247 -6.27 -17.80 -21.26
C GLU A 247 -4.91 -17.19 -21.66
N ARG A 248 -3.95 -18.06 -21.97
CA ARG A 248 -2.64 -17.60 -22.45
C ARG A 248 -2.83 -17.02 -23.85
N GLU A 249 -2.92 -15.70 -23.96
CA GLU A 249 -2.65 -15.04 -25.22
C GLU A 249 -1.19 -15.36 -25.60
N GLN A 250 -1.01 -16.03 -26.75
CA GLN A 250 0.31 -16.27 -27.30
C GLN A 250 0.92 -14.90 -27.61
N GLN A 251 1.87 -14.45 -26.79
CA GLN A 251 2.72 -13.32 -27.14
C GLN A 251 3.49 -13.72 -28.40
N SER A 252 3.12 -13.16 -29.55
CA SER A 252 3.88 -13.33 -30.78
C SER A 252 5.26 -12.71 -30.56
N HIS A 253 6.28 -13.54 -30.71
CA HIS A 253 7.67 -13.18 -30.51
C HIS A 253 8.08 -12.18 -31.61
N PHE A 254 8.03 -10.87 -31.34
CA PHE A 254 8.70 -9.88 -32.18
C PHE A 254 10.22 -9.94 -31.92
N GLY A 255 10.83 -11.03 -32.38
CA GLY A 255 12.25 -11.35 -32.21
C GLY A 255 13.05 -11.40 -33.50
N GLU A 256 12.56 -10.83 -34.61
CA GLU A 256 13.29 -10.77 -35.88
C GLU A 256 13.12 -9.39 -36.53
N ALA A 257 13.68 -8.34 -35.94
CA ALA A 257 13.77 -7.04 -36.61
C ALA A 257 15.00 -6.21 -36.20
N PHE A 258 16.14 -6.83 -35.86
CA PHE A 258 17.42 -6.12 -35.78
C PHE A 258 18.58 -7.04 -36.21
N ARG A 259 18.68 -7.24 -37.52
CA ARG A 259 19.92 -7.59 -38.21
C ARG A 259 19.95 -6.86 -39.54
N VAL A 260 20.56 -5.69 -39.57
CA VAL A 260 21.37 -5.18 -40.70
C VAL A 260 22.51 -4.36 -40.09
#